data_AF-A0A1H3UVP3-F1
#
_entry.id   AF-A0A1H3UVP3-F1
#
_cell.length_a   1.000
_cell.length_b   1.000
_cell.length_c   1.000
_cell.angle_alpha   90.00
_cell.angle_beta   90.00
_cell.angle_gamma   90.00
#
_symmetry.space_group_name_H-M   'P 1'
#
loop_
_entity.id
_entity.type
_entity.pdbx_description
1 polymer ?
#
loop_
_entity_poly.entity_id
_entity_poly.type
_entity_poly.pdbx_seq_one_letter_code
_entity_poly.pdbx_strand_id
1 'polypeptide(L)'
;MQSPSREATLAQWIAQEQAMRERLASPGSLSLAEVSALSPAEFFDGIGNGELPSPPIGTLLDFIPIEWSAGHFVFQGTPDSRHYNPLGSVHGGYAATLLDSCMGCAIHTRLNKGQG
;
A
#
# COMPACT_ATOMS: atom_id res chain seq x y z
N MET A 1 -24.82 9.77 -13.63
CA MET A 1 -23.51 9.99 -14.25
C MET A 1 -23.10 8.71 -14.97
N GLN A 2 -22.56 8.78 -16.18
CA GLN A 2 -21.95 7.61 -16.84
C GLN A 2 -20.62 7.29 -16.15
N SER A 3 -20.33 6.01 -15.95
CA SER A 3 -19.02 5.56 -15.46
C SER A 3 -17.92 5.89 -16.49
N PRO A 4 -16.70 6.23 -16.05
CA PRO A 4 -15.58 6.47 -16.96
C PRO A 4 -15.28 5.25 -17.83
N SER A 5 -14.64 5.48 -19.00
CA SER A 5 -14.16 4.38 -19.84
C SER A 5 -13.07 3.59 -19.12
N ARG A 6 -12.78 2.37 -19.61
CA ARG A 6 -11.68 1.55 -19.09
C ARG A 6 -10.35 2.28 -19.18
N GLU A 7 -10.08 2.94 -20.30
CA GLU A 7 -8.85 3.68 -20.56
C GLU A 7 -8.73 4.88 -19.61
N ALA A 8 -9.83 5.61 -19.41
CA ALA A 8 -9.86 6.73 -18.47
C ALA A 8 -9.62 6.28 -17.03
N THR A 9 -10.22 5.16 -16.62
CA THR A 9 -10.02 4.55 -15.28
C THR A 9 -8.57 4.12 -15.10
N LEU A 10 -8.00 3.44 -16.09
CA LEU A 10 -6.60 3.02 -16.05
C LEU A 10 -5.64 4.21 -15.97
N ALA A 11 -5.87 5.25 -16.78
CA ALA A 11 -5.05 6.45 -16.76
C ALA A 11 -5.11 7.15 -15.39
N GLN A 12 -6.28 7.18 -14.76
CA GLN A 12 -6.46 7.71 -13.41
C GLN A 12 -5.63 6.92 -12.39
N TRP A 13 -5.73 5.59 -12.38
CA TRP A 13 -4.99 4.75 -11.43
C TRP A 13 -3.48 4.84 -11.61
N ILE A 14 -3.00 4.88 -12.86
CA ILE A 14 -1.57 5.09 -13.15
C ILE A 14 -1.11 6.46 -12.63
N ALA A 15 -1.89 7.52 -12.84
CA ALA A 15 -1.55 8.85 -12.36
C ALA A 15 -1.54 8.93 -10.82
N GLN A 16 -2.50 8.29 -10.15
CA GLN A 16 -2.56 8.20 -8.69
C GLN A 16 -1.35 7.45 -8.11
N GLU A 17 -0.98 6.33 -8.73
CA GLU A 17 0.20 5.57 -8.35
C GLU A 17 1.47 6.40 -8.50
N GLN A 18 1.67 7.05 -9.64
CA GLN A 18 2.85 7.87 -9.90
C GLN A 18 2.98 9.00 -8.87
N ALA A 19 1.89 9.73 -8.61
CA ALA A 19 1.87 10.81 -7.63
C ALA A 19 2.16 10.33 -6.20
N MET A 20 1.79 9.08 -5.87
CA MET A 20 2.12 8.48 -4.59
C MET A 20 3.60 8.06 -4.53
N ARG A 21 4.14 7.43 -5.58
CA ARG A 21 5.55 7.02 -5.63
C ARG A 21 6.50 8.21 -5.50
N GLU A 22 6.15 9.35 -6.07
CA GLU A 22 6.93 10.59 -5.94
C GLU A 22 6.93 11.14 -4.51
N ARG A 23 5.92 10.81 -3.71
CA ARG A 23 5.76 11.29 -2.32
C ARG A 23 6.39 10.34 -1.30
N LEU A 24 6.31 9.03 -1.52
CA LEU A 24 6.79 8.04 -0.56
C LEU A 24 8.29 8.19 -0.28
N ALA A 25 8.64 8.09 0.99
CA ALA A 25 10.02 8.05 1.42
C ALA A 25 10.71 6.74 1.03
N SER A 26 12.04 6.75 1.09
CA SER A 26 12.86 5.56 0.90
C SER A 26 12.44 4.40 1.83
N PRO A 27 12.63 3.15 1.39
CA PRO A 27 12.26 1.99 2.19
C PRO A 27 13.03 1.91 3.50
N GLY A 28 12.36 1.53 4.57
CA GLY A 28 12.95 1.44 5.90
C GLY A 28 12.04 0.78 6.91
N SER A 29 12.41 0.82 8.18
CA SER A 29 11.61 0.22 9.25
C SER A 29 11.63 1.10 10.48
N LEU A 30 10.55 1.00 11.26
CA LEU A 30 10.41 1.65 12.56
C LEU A 30 10.43 0.57 13.64
N SER A 31 10.94 0.93 14.82
CA SER A 31 10.85 0.10 16.01
C SER A 31 9.41 0.07 16.54
N LEU A 32 9.09 -0.97 17.32
CA LEU A 32 7.77 -1.07 17.96
C LEU A 32 7.48 0.11 18.91
N ALA A 33 8.51 0.66 19.56
CA ALA A 33 8.38 1.83 20.41
C ALA A 33 7.98 3.07 19.60
N GLU A 34 8.57 3.29 18.43
CA GLU A 34 8.20 4.38 17.52
C GLU A 34 6.78 4.20 16.99
N VAL A 35 6.41 2.99 16.56
CA VAL A 35 5.06 2.71 16.03
C VAL A 35 3.99 2.88 17.11
N SER A 36 4.20 2.33 18.31
CA SER A 36 3.23 2.43 19.42
C SER A 36 3.03 3.86 19.95
N ALA A 37 3.97 4.77 19.66
CA ALA A 37 3.85 6.18 19.97
C ALA A 37 2.93 6.94 18.99
N LEU A 38 2.50 6.33 17.89
CA LEU A 38 1.61 6.93 16.90
C LEU A 38 0.20 6.34 17.01
N SER A 39 -0.81 7.16 16.75
CA SER A 39 -2.14 6.65 16.36
C SER A 39 -2.07 6.04 14.96
N PRO A 40 -3.00 5.14 14.59
CA PRO A 40 -3.00 4.58 13.24
C PRO A 40 -3.08 5.62 12.13
N ALA A 41 -3.85 6.70 12.32
CA ALA A 41 -3.94 7.78 11.35
C ALA A 41 -2.57 8.47 11.17
N GLU A 42 -1.90 8.85 12.27
CA GLU A 42 -0.55 9.45 12.21
C GLU A 42 0.46 8.53 11.52
N PHE A 43 0.38 7.21 11.77
CA PHE A 43 1.26 6.23 11.14
C PHE A 43 1.04 6.14 9.62
N PHE A 44 -0.20 5.98 9.17
CA PHE A 44 -0.49 5.83 7.73
C PHE A 44 -0.34 7.14 6.97
N ASP A 45 -0.77 8.26 7.54
CA ASP A 45 -0.57 9.59 6.95
C ASP A 45 0.92 9.93 6.88
N GLY A 46 1.70 9.60 7.93
CA GLY A 46 3.14 9.79 7.92
C GLY A 46 3.84 9.00 6.81
N ILE A 47 3.44 7.75 6.56
CA ILE A 47 3.94 6.97 5.42
C ILE A 47 3.50 7.64 4.10
N GLY A 48 2.21 7.93 3.97
CA GLY A 48 1.61 8.49 2.75
C GLY A 48 2.12 9.87 2.35
N ASN A 49 2.59 10.65 3.32
CA ASN A 49 3.19 11.97 3.16
C ASN A 49 4.72 11.92 2.97
N GLY A 50 5.34 10.75 3.07
CA GLY A 50 6.79 10.60 2.96
C GLY A 50 7.57 11.07 4.19
N GLU A 51 6.91 11.21 5.34
CA GLU A 51 7.53 11.57 6.62
C GLU A 51 8.08 10.34 7.33
N LEU A 52 7.45 9.19 7.11
CA LEU A 52 7.87 7.88 7.61
C LEU A 52 8.36 6.99 6.46
N PRO A 53 9.28 6.05 6.72
CA PRO A 53 9.78 5.16 5.68
C PRO A 53 8.66 4.27 5.12
N SER A 54 8.75 3.99 3.81
CA SER A 54 7.88 2.98 3.19
C SER A 54 8.30 1.56 3.60
N PRO A 55 7.36 0.60 3.74
CA PRO A 55 7.70 -0.78 4.09
C PRO A 55 8.55 -1.45 2.99
N PRO A 56 9.67 -2.14 3.31
CA PRO A 56 10.58 -2.69 2.29
C PRO A 56 9.93 -3.77 1.41
N ILE A 57 8.92 -4.47 1.93
CA ILE A 57 8.14 -5.46 1.19
C ILE A 57 7.42 -4.83 -0.02
N GLY A 58 6.98 -3.58 0.08
CA GLY A 58 6.32 -2.86 -1.01
C GLY A 58 7.28 -2.59 -2.17
N THR A 59 8.55 -2.32 -1.88
CA THR A 59 9.60 -2.21 -2.91
C THR A 59 9.92 -3.55 -3.56
N LEU A 60 10.02 -4.62 -2.76
CA LEU A 60 10.34 -5.95 -3.26
C LEU A 60 9.27 -6.47 -4.22
N LEU A 61 7.99 -6.28 -3.88
CA LEU A 61 6.83 -6.74 -4.64
C LEU A 61 6.16 -5.64 -5.46
N ASP A 62 6.82 -4.49 -5.62
CA ASP A 62 6.34 -3.33 -6.38
C ASP A 62 4.86 -2.98 -6.16
N PHE A 63 4.48 -2.74 -4.90
CA PHE A 63 3.17 -2.24 -4.53
C PHE A 63 3.25 -1.10 -3.52
N ILE A 64 2.25 -0.22 -3.52
CA ILE A 64 2.19 0.97 -2.67
C ILE A 64 0.77 1.22 -2.13
N PRO A 65 0.63 1.86 -0.95
CA PRO A 65 -0.66 2.31 -0.45
C PRO A 65 -1.16 3.47 -1.32
N ILE A 66 -2.42 3.49 -1.73
CA ILE A 66 -2.98 4.59 -2.54
C ILE A 66 -4.18 5.29 -1.91
N GLU A 67 -4.86 4.62 -0.97
CA GLU A 67 -6.01 5.17 -0.24
C GLU A 67 -6.15 4.48 1.11
N TRP A 68 -6.49 5.24 2.16
CA TRP A 68 -6.79 4.68 3.47
C TRP A 68 -7.79 5.56 4.24
N SER A 69 -8.63 4.90 5.02
CA SER A 69 -9.53 5.52 6.00
C SER A 69 -9.99 4.47 7.02
N ALA A 70 -10.85 4.83 7.98
CA ALA A 70 -11.24 3.93 9.06
C ALA A 70 -11.97 2.64 8.58
N GLY A 71 -11.25 1.52 8.57
CA GLY A 71 -11.70 0.21 8.08
C GLY A 71 -11.51 0.00 6.58
N HIS A 72 -10.76 0.87 5.92
CA HIS A 72 -10.55 0.82 4.48
C HIS A 72 -9.09 1.08 4.14
N PHE A 73 -8.52 0.23 3.30
CA PHE A 73 -7.13 0.36 2.87
C PHE A 73 -6.96 -0.24 1.48
N VAL A 74 -6.39 0.54 0.56
CA VAL A 74 -6.18 0.14 -0.83
C VAL A 74 -4.70 0.21 -1.16
N PHE A 75 -4.20 -0.88 -1.72
CA PHE A 75 -2.89 -0.95 -2.33
C PHE A 75 -3.02 -1.11 -3.85
N GLN A 76 -2.10 -0.50 -4.59
CA GLN A 76 -1.91 -0.74 -6.02
C GLN A 76 -0.57 -1.44 -6.24
N GLY A 77 -0.59 -2.50 -7.04
CA GLY A 77 0.58 -3.32 -7.35
C GLY A 77 0.89 -3.34 -8.84
N THR A 78 2.18 -3.33 -9.18
CA THR A 78 2.70 -3.32 -10.55
C THR A 78 3.58 -4.56 -10.76
N PRO A 79 2.99 -5.77 -10.81
CA PRO A 79 3.75 -7.00 -10.95
C PRO A 79 4.42 -7.07 -12.33
N ASP A 80 5.70 -7.42 -12.34
CA ASP A 80 6.45 -7.77 -13.55
C ASP A 80 6.78 -9.29 -13.63
N SER A 81 7.60 -9.67 -14.61
CA SER A 81 7.99 -11.05 -14.87
C SER A 81 8.67 -11.77 -13.70
N ARG A 82 9.25 -11.05 -12.73
CA ARG A 82 9.83 -11.63 -11.51
C ARG A 82 8.77 -12.26 -10.61
N HIS A 83 7.51 -11.87 -10.77
CA HIS A 83 6.38 -12.32 -9.99
C HIS A 83 5.58 -13.43 -10.69
N TYR A 84 6.00 -13.89 -11.87
CA TYR A 84 5.25 -14.86 -12.64
C TYR A 84 5.45 -16.29 -12.12
N ASN A 85 4.42 -17.11 -12.28
CA ASN A 85 4.49 -18.55 -12.10
C ASN A 85 5.03 -19.24 -13.39
N PRO A 86 5.26 -20.57 -13.38
CA PRO A 86 5.74 -21.28 -14.56
C PRO A 86 4.82 -21.21 -15.81
N LEU A 87 3.56 -20.80 -15.64
CA LEU A 87 2.59 -20.63 -16.72
C LEU A 87 2.61 -19.21 -17.33
N GLY A 88 3.46 -18.31 -16.81
CA GLY A 88 3.61 -16.95 -17.32
C GLY A 88 2.56 -15.95 -16.82
N SER A 89 1.74 -16.32 -15.83
CA SER A 89 0.82 -15.40 -15.14
C SER A 89 1.39 -14.98 -13.79
N VAL A 90 0.92 -13.87 -13.23
CA VAL A 90 1.27 -13.46 -11.85
C VAL A 90 0.98 -14.61 -10.86
N HIS A 91 1.96 -14.95 -10.03
CA HIS A 91 1.86 -16.02 -9.06
C HIS A 91 0.83 -15.66 -7.97
N GLY A 92 0.05 -16.64 -7.52
CA GLY A 92 -0.98 -16.41 -6.49
C GLY A 92 -0.42 -15.86 -5.18
N GLY A 93 0.83 -16.17 -4.85
CA GLY A 93 1.55 -15.62 -3.70
C GLY A 93 1.72 -14.09 -3.75
N TYR A 94 1.84 -13.48 -4.93
CA TYR A 94 1.85 -12.03 -5.06
C TYR A 94 0.53 -11.42 -4.58
N ALA A 95 -0.57 -11.94 -5.12
CA ALA A 95 -1.91 -11.51 -4.75
C ALA A 95 -2.21 -11.79 -3.26
N ALA A 96 -1.74 -12.92 -2.73
CA ALA A 96 -1.89 -13.26 -1.32
C ALA A 96 -1.18 -12.26 -0.41
N THR A 97 0.07 -11.86 -0.72
CA THR A 97 0.79 -10.85 0.06
C THR A 97 0.15 -9.47 -0.01
N LEU A 98 -0.36 -9.08 -1.20
CA LEU A 98 -1.10 -7.82 -1.35
C LEU A 98 -2.37 -7.83 -0.50
N LEU A 99 -3.13 -8.94 -0.53
CA LEU A 99 -4.34 -9.12 0.27
C LEU A 99 -4.05 -9.10 1.77
N ASP A 100 -2.99 -9.77 2.23
CA ASP A 100 -2.54 -9.74 3.62
C ASP A 100 -2.28 -8.29 4.08
N SER A 101 -1.55 -7.52 3.27
CA SER A 101 -1.27 -6.10 3.53
C SER A 101 -2.56 -5.26 3.60
N CYS A 102 -3.49 -5.43 2.64
CA CYS A 102 -4.77 -4.74 2.64
C CYS A 102 -5.58 -5.04 3.91
N MET A 103 -5.74 -6.32 4.26
CA MET A 103 -6.56 -6.76 5.39
C MET A 103 -5.97 -6.31 6.72
N GLY A 104 -4.66 -6.52 6.92
CA GLY A 104 -3.96 -6.07 8.11
C GLY A 104 -4.08 -4.56 8.30
N CYS A 105 -3.75 -3.78 7.26
CA CYS A 105 -3.82 -2.32 7.36
C CYS A 105 -5.27 -1.84 7.59
N ALA A 106 -6.26 -2.43 6.93
CA ALA A 106 -7.67 -2.07 7.16
C ALA A 106 -8.11 -2.31 8.60
N ILE A 107 -7.66 -3.38 9.26
CA ILE A 107 -7.91 -3.59 10.70
C ILE A 107 -7.17 -2.54 11.53
N HIS A 108 -5.88 -2.32 11.23
CA HIS A 108 -5.04 -1.36 11.96
C HIS A 108 -5.60 0.06 11.95
N THR A 109 -6.23 0.51 10.86
CA THR A 109 -6.86 1.85 10.79
C THR A 109 -7.96 2.08 11.84
N ARG A 110 -8.46 1.03 12.50
CA ARG A 110 -9.51 1.11 13.53
C ARG A 110 -8.99 0.89 14.95
N LEU A 111 -7.70 0.61 15.12
CA LEU A 111 -7.10 0.40 16.43
C LEU A 111 -6.93 1.73 17.17
N ASN A 112 -6.82 1.65 18.50
CA ASN A 112 -6.37 2.77 19.29
C ASN A 112 -4.83 2.80 19.34
N LYS A 113 -4.28 3.97 19.64
CA LYS A 113 -2.83 4.13 19.87
C LYS A 113 -2.32 3.11 20.88
N GLY A 114 -1.20 2.46 20.55
CA GLY A 114 -0.58 1.43 21.38
C GLY A 114 -1.20 0.03 21.27
N GLN A 115 -2.21 -0.18 20.40
CA GLN A 115 -2.77 -1.50 20.11
C GLN A 115 -2.14 -2.10 18.85
N GLY A 116 -1.95 -3.41 18.85
CA GLY A 116 -1.43 -4.20 17.72
C GLY A 116 -1.93 -5.64 17.80
#